data_AF-A0A6I1HYH1-F1
#
_entry.id   AF-A0A6I1HYH1-F1
#
_cell.length_a   1.000
_cell.length_b   1.000
_cell.length_c   1.000
_cell.angle_alpha   90.00
_cell.angle_beta   90.00
_cell.angle_gamma   90.00
#
_symmetry.space_group_name_H-M   'P 1'
#
loop_
_entity.id
_entity.type
_entity.pdbx_description
1 polymer ?
#
loop_
_entity_poly.entity_id
_entity_poly.type
_entity_poly.pdbx_seq_one_letter_code
_entity_poly.pdbx_strand_id
1 'polypeptide(L)'
;MKISARHRWWCATAFVLLTGCWPYTEPATGEYAAVLKRGEKVTRADAYGRFAALSVEYRQGGGSLMSTHNNSMRLIYGDKVVVQAADGIERWTEFTQPVYFVKLREDDGVLALVHERAGKAVVEKIAASKDGYQGNETYAHGFPLSPGVRYFPGSQRPGFLLSALPVKTTVLPSPPEGDDSLYAHVLAAISPDGQAYAYVDSEYAPSVVLVVDADGKRREPIPLPKIYLADAPIYQFNPYERLWAWSHTALAWHKNGAGSWEVRPDGVAPGAAGTRNAVEQLFISDQSGYRSCFAAANAACLPGWRRPNAAELRKTYAGDGDAPPFAYVPSAPASAFGSRIGLLLFSRVCCSGASYHLYLDGAPEAVAAQLSARLHESKTPFVRVDECPRRSGNEGRCAAQLAQQLKRPESLGRDLEQLIGSMEEQPGVMFVMPSMAVVVRANVQGGSIIQTLLRADFSRRD
;
A
#
# COMPACT_ATOMS: atom_id res chain seq x y z
N MET A 1 23.54 -31.09 86.62
CA MET A 1 22.77 -31.52 85.43
C MET A 1 22.02 -30.30 84.91
N LYS A 2 22.53 -29.50 83.96
CA LYS A 2 22.54 -29.69 82.49
C LYS A 2 21.19 -30.18 81.95
N ILE A 3 20.29 -29.22 81.73
CA ILE A 3 19.12 -29.36 80.85
C ILE A 3 19.64 -29.44 79.40
N SER A 4 19.13 -30.43 78.67
CA SER A 4 19.67 -30.89 77.38
C SER A 4 19.32 -29.97 76.21
N ALA A 5 20.21 -29.95 75.21
CA ALA A 5 20.20 -29.11 74.02
C ALA A 5 19.09 -29.41 72.99
N ARG A 6 17.99 -30.08 73.38
CA ARG A 6 16.91 -30.48 72.45
C ARG A 6 15.74 -29.50 72.35
N HIS A 7 15.68 -28.46 73.18
CA HIS A 7 14.60 -27.45 73.14
C HIS A 7 14.96 -26.14 72.40
N ARG A 8 16.20 -25.98 71.92
CA ARG A 8 16.61 -24.80 71.14
C ARG A 8 16.34 -24.91 69.64
N TRP A 9 16.04 -26.11 69.12
CA TRP A 9 15.92 -26.32 67.68
C TRP A 9 14.51 -26.10 67.13
N TRP A 10 13.47 -26.20 67.97
CA TRP A 10 12.07 -26.01 67.54
C TRP A 10 11.62 -24.55 67.51
N CYS A 11 12.22 -23.67 68.32
CA CYS A 11 11.95 -22.23 68.20
C CYS A 11 12.72 -21.56 67.05
N ALA A 12 13.87 -22.13 66.63
CA ALA A 12 14.64 -21.59 65.51
C ALA A 12 14.05 -21.98 64.14
N THR A 13 13.41 -23.14 64.02
CA THR A 13 12.72 -23.54 62.77
C THR A 13 11.36 -22.88 62.63
N ALA A 14 10.65 -22.57 63.72
CA ALA A 14 9.39 -21.80 63.65
C ALA A 14 9.60 -20.32 63.28
N PHE A 15 10.71 -19.69 63.69
CA PHE A 15 10.99 -18.29 63.32
C PHE A 15 11.50 -18.13 61.88
N VAL A 16 12.12 -19.17 61.30
CA VAL A 16 12.55 -19.18 59.89
C VAL A 16 11.38 -19.58 58.96
N LEU A 17 10.40 -20.35 59.43
CA LEU A 17 9.19 -20.67 58.65
C LEU A 17 8.13 -19.56 58.67
N LEU A 18 8.18 -18.61 59.62
CA LEU A 18 7.25 -17.47 59.69
C LEU A 18 7.77 -16.17 59.05
N THR A 19 9.03 -16.09 58.62
CA THR A 19 9.55 -14.96 57.82
C THR A 19 9.53 -15.22 56.31
N GLY A 20 9.10 -16.40 55.87
CA GLY A 20 8.93 -16.76 54.46
C GLY A 20 7.54 -16.48 53.87
N CYS A 21 6.61 -15.91 54.64
CA CYS A 21 5.22 -15.72 54.22
C CYS A 21 4.87 -14.24 54.03
N TRP A 22 5.49 -13.62 53.03
CA TRP A 22 4.95 -12.62 52.10
C TRP A 22 6.15 -11.96 51.41
N PRO A 23 6.20 -11.89 50.07
CA PRO A 23 7.27 -11.15 49.42
C PRO A 23 7.19 -9.69 49.90
N TYR A 24 8.16 -9.26 50.71
CA TYR A 24 8.28 -7.86 51.12
C TYR A 24 8.36 -7.03 49.84
N THR A 25 7.28 -6.32 49.57
CA THR A 25 7.16 -5.41 48.42
C THR A 25 7.30 -4.02 49.00
N GLU A 26 8.34 -3.31 48.57
CA GLU A 26 8.63 -1.97 49.06
C GLU A 26 7.39 -1.06 48.87
N PRO A 27 7.05 -0.23 49.87
CA PRO A 27 5.98 0.74 49.70
C PRO A 27 6.31 1.71 48.56
N ALA A 28 5.29 2.13 47.81
CA ALA A 28 5.46 3.13 46.76
C ALA A 28 5.94 4.46 47.37
N THR A 29 6.92 5.09 46.75
CA THR A 29 7.53 6.36 47.20
C THR A 29 7.70 7.33 46.03
N GLY A 30 7.76 8.63 46.32
CA GLY A 30 7.94 9.70 45.33
C GLY A 30 6.66 10.47 44.96
N GLU A 31 6.78 11.41 44.02
CA GLU A 31 5.72 12.34 43.60
C GLU A 31 4.41 11.65 43.18
N TYR A 32 4.52 10.48 42.55
CA TYR A 32 3.39 9.70 42.04
C TYR A 32 2.97 8.55 42.96
N ALA A 33 3.42 8.50 44.22
CA ALA A 33 3.16 7.37 45.12
C ALA A 33 1.67 7.04 45.29
N ALA A 34 0.79 8.04 45.24
CA ALA A 34 -0.67 7.86 45.37
C ALA A 34 -1.30 7.04 44.23
N VAL A 35 -0.65 6.99 43.06
CA VAL A 35 -1.14 6.29 41.86
C VAL A 35 -0.37 5.00 41.57
N LEU A 36 0.52 4.58 42.47
CA LEU A 36 1.35 3.37 42.36
C LEU A 36 0.88 2.28 43.31
N LYS A 37 1.05 1.02 42.90
CA LYS A 37 0.89 -0.16 43.77
C LYS A 37 2.18 -0.40 44.54
N ARG A 38 2.11 -1.15 45.64
CA ARG A 38 3.32 -1.60 46.36
C ARG A 38 4.22 -2.43 45.44
N GLY A 39 5.53 -2.19 45.49
CA GLY A 39 6.52 -2.79 44.58
C GLY A 39 6.59 -2.13 43.19
N GLU A 40 5.78 -1.11 42.91
CA GLU A 40 5.91 -0.29 41.70
C GLU A 40 6.78 0.95 41.97
N LYS A 41 7.62 1.29 41.00
CA LYS A 41 8.43 2.51 40.99
C LYS A 41 8.32 3.19 39.63
N VAL A 42 8.20 4.51 39.63
CA VAL A 42 8.33 5.30 38.40
C VAL A 42 9.80 5.42 38.01
N THR A 43 10.14 4.96 36.81
CA THR A 43 11.48 5.10 36.23
C THR A 43 11.60 6.32 35.33
N ARG A 44 10.49 6.76 34.73
CA ARG A 44 10.40 7.97 33.91
C ARG A 44 8.99 8.55 33.98
N ALA A 45 8.88 9.88 33.99
CA ALA A 45 7.61 10.59 33.87
C ALA A 45 7.73 11.66 32.78
N ASP A 46 6.71 11.77 31.93
CA ASP A 46 6.54 12.84 30.94
C ASP A 46 5.20 13.55 31.21
N ALA A 47 5.27 14.75 31.79
CA ALA A 47 4.11 15.52 32.22
C ALA A 47 3.77 16.61 31.19
N TYR A 48 2.49 16.70 30.81
CA TYR A 48 2.00 17.73 29.89
C TYR A 48 0.57 18.14 30.26
N GLY A 49 0.42 19.41 30.63
CA GLY A 49 -0.84 19.92 31.20
C GLY A 49 -1.20 19.16 32.47
N ARG A 50 -2.41 18.61 32.53
CA ARG A 50 -2.88 17.78 33.65
C ARG A 50 -2.56 16.29 33.49
N PHE A 51 -2.01 15.87 32.36
CA PHE A 51 -1.63 14.48 32.14
C PHE A 51 -0.18 14.21 32.53
N ALA A 52 0.11 12.99 32.98
CA ALA A 52 1.47 12.48 33.04
C ALA A 52 1.53 11.02 32.55
N ALA A 53 2.42 10.76 31.60
CA ALA A 53 2.75 9.42 31.11
C ALA A 53 3.93 8.88 31.93
N LEU A 54 3.71 7.80 32.66
CA LEU A 54 4.66 7.21 33.60
C LEU A 54 5.17 5.88 33.04
N SER A 55 6.49 5.69 32.99
CA SER A 55 7.11 4.38 32.88
C SER A 55 7.22 3.80 34.30
N VAL A 56 6.55 2.68 34.53
CA VAL A 56 6.44 2.03 35.82
C VAL A 56 7.13 0.68 35.75
N GLU A 57 8.14 0.51 36.60
CA GLU A 57 8.80 -0.76 36.85
C GLU A 57 8.10 -1.43 38.05
N TYR A 58 7.68 -2.68 37.88
CA TYR A 58 7.21 -3.51 38.96
C TYR A 58 8.26 -4.56 39.30
N ARG A 59 8.65 -4.62 40.59
CA ARG A 59 9.49 -5.67 41.14
C ARG A 59 8.76 -6.41 42.24
N GLN A 60 8.69 -7.74 42.10
CA GLN A 60 8.22 -8.64 43.16
C GLN A 60 9.19 -9.81 43.31
N GLY A 61 9.58 -10.12 44.55
CA GLY A 61 10.38 -11.30 44.90
C GLY A 61 11.52 -10.98 45.87
N GLY A 62 11.63 -11.75 46.95
CA GLY A 62 12.77 -11.73 47.86
C GLY A 62 13.87 -12.69 47.37
N GLY A 63 15.00 -12.14 46.92
CA GLY A 63 16.19 -12.91 46.50
C GLY A 63 16.35 -13.05 44.98
N SER A 64 17.60 -13.18 44.54
CA SER A 64 18.04 -13.02 43.13
C SER A 64 17.51 -14.05 42.12
N LEU A 65 16.74 -15.06 42.55
CA LEU A 65 16.28 -16.17 41.71
C LEU A 65 14.77 -16.16 41.40
N MET A 66 13.96 -15.28 42.02
CA MET A 66 12.50 -15.22 41.80
C MET A 66 11.96 -13.81 41.50
N SER A 67 12.83 -12.86 41.13
CA SER A 67 12.40 -11.50 40.83
C SER A 67 11.66 -11.43 39.50
N THR A 68 10.35 -11.18 39.54
CA THR A 68 9.56 -10.85 38.34
C THR A 68 9.80 -9.38 38.02
N HIS A 69 10.36 -9.10 36.83
CA HIS A 69 10.59 -7.75 36.35
C HIS A 69 9.60 -7.45 35.23
N ASN A 70 8.67 -6.53 35.47
CA ASN A 70 7.72 -6.08 34.46
C ASN A 70 7.77 -4.57 34.33
N ASN A 71 8.06 -4.10 33.11
CA ASN A 71 7.94 -2.68 32.76
C ASN A 71 6.59 -2.45 32.09
N SER A 72 5.92 -1.36 32.42
CA SER A 72 4.67 -0.94 31.78
C SER A 72 4.58 0.58 31.72
N MET A 73 3.73 1.11 30.85
CA MET A 73 3.37 2.52 30.85
C MET A 73 2.01 2.74 31.51
N ARG A 74 1.87 3.85 32.24
CA ARG A 74 0.64 4.28 32.92
C ARG A 74 0.35 5.73 32.55
N LEU A 75 -0.92 6.05 32.27
CA LEU A 75 -1.35 7.43 32.02
C LEU A 75 -2.20 7.91 33.18
N ILE A 76 -1.88 9.07 33.73
CA ILE A 76 -2.65 9.70 34.80
C ILE A 76 -3.17 11.09 34.38
N TYR A 77 -4.24 11.54 35.02
CA TYR A 77 -4.80 12.89 34.90
C TYR A 77 -4.95 13.49 36.30
N GLY A 78 -4.11 14.47 36.63
CA GLY A 78 -3.93 14.95 38.00
C GLY A 78 -3.45 13.82 38.90
N ASP A 79 -4.28 13.44 39.87
CA ASP A 79 -4.04 12.39 40.86
C ASP A 79 -4.76 11.07 40.53
N LYS A 80 -5.38 10.95 39.35
CA LYS A 80 -6.20 9.79 38.96
C LYS A 80 -5.56 8.98 37.85
N VAL A 81 -5.56 7.66 38.00
CA VAL A 81 -5.15 6.73 36.94
C VAL A 81 -6.21 6.69 35.84
N VAL A 82 -5.83 7.03 34.61
CA VAL A 82 -6.68 6.97 33.42
C VAL A 82 -6.43 5.67 32.64
N VAL A 83 -5.16 5.28 32.51
CA VAL A 83 -4.74 4.01 31.90
C VAL A 83 -3.81 3.30 32.87
N GLN A 84 -4.21 2.12 33.36
CA GLN A 84 -3.49 1.39 34.41
C GLN A 84 -2.18 0.76 33.92
N ALA A 85 -2.20 0.17 32.72
CA ALA A 85 -1.06 -0.48 32.10
C ALA A 85 -1.20 -0.47 30.56
N ALA A 86 -0.13 -0.08 29.88
CA ALA A 86 0.00 -0.06 28.43
C ALA A 86 1.41 -0.51 28.02
N ASP A 87 1.55 -1.06 26.82
CA ASP A 87 2.85 -1.39 26.25
C ASP A 87 3.54 -0.18 25.61
N GLY A 88 2.75 0.85 25.28
CA GLY A 88 3.24 2.11 24.74
C GLY A 88 2.23 3.24 24.90
N ILE A 89 2.75 4.44 25.13
CA ILE A 89 2.00 5.70 25.12
C ILE A 89 2.76 6.69 24.25
N GLU A 90 2.14 7.18 23.19
CA GLU A 90 2.68 8.23 22.32
C GLU A 90 1.82 9.50 22.45
N ARG A 91 2.46 10.65 22.69
CA ARG A 91 1.76 11.95 22.64
C ARG A 91 1.62 12.42 21.20
N TRP A 92 0.41 12.77 20.78
CA TRP A 92 0.18 13.44 19.50
C TRP A 92 0.50 14.94 19.67
N THR A 93 1.67 15.34 19.19
CA THR A 93 2.28 16.64 19.51
C THR A 93 1.75 17.84 18.73
N GLU A 94 0.89 17.63 17.73
CA GLU A 94 0.34 18.68 16.87
C GLU A 94 -0.75 19.54 17.57
N PHE A 95 -1.18 19.13 18.76
CA PHE A 95 -2.19 19.82 19.54
C PHE A 95 -1.59 20.49 20.78
N THR A 96 -2.09 21.69 21.09
CA THR A 96 -1.81 22.36 22.37
C THR A 96 -2.48 21.64 23.54
N GLN A 97 -3.61 20.99 23.30
CA GLN A 97 -4.26 20.13 24.28
C GLN A 97 -3.60 18.73 24.27
N PRO A 98 -3.40 18.11 25.44
CA PRO A 98 -2.84 16.77 25.53
C PRO A 98 -3.74 15.74 24.84
N VAL A 99 -3.16 15.04 23.86
CA VAL A 99 -3.77 13.91 23.15
C VAL A 99 -2.75 12.77 23.12
N TYR A 100 -3.13 11.57 23.53
CA TYR A 100 -2.24 10.42 23.61
C TYR A 100 -2.83 9.20 22.88
N PHE A 101 -2.01 8.55 22.07
CA PHE A 101 -2.26 7.19 21.63
C PHE A 101 -1.78 6.22 22.70
N VAL A 102 -2.57 5.18 22.96
CA VAL A 102 -2.30 4.18 23.98
C VAL A 102 -2.46 2.78 23.40
N LYS A 103 -1.41 1.97 23.52
CA LYS A 103 -1.44 0.53 23.20
C LYS A 103 -1.77 -0.27 24.45
N LEU A 104 -3.04 -0.65 24.59
CA LEU A 104 -3.54 -1.43 25.72
C LEU A 104 -3.07 -2.90 25.63
N ARG A 105 -2.75 -3.52 26.78
CA ARG A 105 -2.25 -4.90 26.86
C ARG A 105 -3.29 -5.99 26.59
N GLU A 106 -4.54 -5.72 26.92
CA GLU A 106 -5.62 -6.72 26.93
C GLU A 106 -6.55 -6.59 25.71
N ASP A 107 -6.41 -5.51 24.93
CA ASP A 107 -7.23 -5.19 23.76
C ASP A 107 -6.38 -5.23 22.49
N ASP A 108 -5.96 -6.43 22.08
CA ASP A 108 -5.29 -6.63 20.80
C ASP A 108 -6.17 -6.08 19.67
N GLY A 109 -5.74 -5.00 19.01
CA GLY A 109 -6.47 -4.41 17.89
C GLY A 109 -7.54 -3.38 18.25
N VAL A 110 -7.36 -2.66 19.36
CA VAL A 110 -8.08 -1.42 19.62
C VAL A 110 -7.08 -0.29 19.80
N LEU A 111 -7.21 0.76 18.98
CA LEU A 111 -6.45 1.99 19.17
C LEU A 111 -7.20 2.85 20.19
N ALA A 112 -6.58 3.12 21.34
CA ALA A 112 -7.15 4.01 22.33
C ALA A 112 -6.54 5.41 22.23
N LEU A 113 -7.40 6.42 22.24
CA LEU A 113 -7.04 7.83 22.24
C LEU A 113 -7.47 8.46 23.55
N VAL A 114 -6.54 9.07 24.27
CA VAL A 114 -6.81 9.73 25.54
C VAL A 114 -6.63 11.22 25.36
N HIS A 115 -7.65 12.01 25.69
CA HIS A 115 -7.61 13.46 25.60
C HIS A 115 -8.44 14.12 26.71
N GLU A 116 -8.35 15.44 26.82
CA GLU A 116 -9.22 16.22 27.71
C GLU A 116 -10.49 16.66 27.00
N ARG A 117 -11.65 16.58 27.69
CA ARG A 117 -12.90 17.21 27.27
C ARG A 117 -13.61 17.76 28.49
N ALA A 118 -13.88 19.08 28.50
CA ALA A 118 -14.55 19.77 29.60
C ALA A 118 -13.91 19.49 30.98
N GLY A 119 -12.57 19.55 31.07
CA GLY A 119 -11.85 19.38 32.34
C GLY A 119 -11.73 17.94 32.84
N LYS A 120 -12.04 16.94 32.00
CA LYS A 120 -11.97 15.52 32.34
C LYS A 120 -11.17 14.77 31.29
N ALA A 121 -10.39 13.77 31.72
CA ALA A 121 -9.80 12.80 30.81
C ALA A 121 -10.90 11.91 30.21
N VAL A 122 -10.85 11.74 28.89
CA VAL A 122 -11.70 10.86 28.12
C VAL A 122 -10.80 9.83 27.42
N VAL A 123 -11.19 8.56 27.50
CA VAL A 123 -10.56 7.47 26.76
C VAL A 123 -11.53 7.07 25.66
N GLU A 124 -11.20 7.41 24.42
CA GLU A 124 -11.97 7.01 23.24
C GLU A 124 -11.33 5.77 22.61
N LYS A 125 -12.11 4.70 22.52
CA LYS A 125 -11.70 3.47 21.83
C LYS A 125 -12.07 3.59 20.36
N ILE A 126 -11.08 3.45 19.49
CA ILE A 126 -11.27 3.42 18.04
C ILE A 126 -11.16 1.98 17.59
N ALA A 127 -12.19 1.52 16.87
CA ALA A 127 -12.22 0.22 16.25
C ALA A 127 -11.21 0.14 15.10
N ALA A 128 -9.93 -0.03 15.46
CA ALA A 128 -8.82 -0.23 14.56
C ALA A 128 -8.40 -1.70 14.68
N SER A 129 -9.18 -2.61 14.06
CA SER A 129 -9.12 -4.06 14.34
C SER A 129 -7.69 -4.64 14.33
N LYS A 130 -7.51 -5.75 15.05
CA LYS A 130 -6.24 -6.51 15.18
C LYS A 130 -5.55 -6.81 13.84
N ASP A 131 -6.34 -6.90 12.77
CA ASP A 131 -5.91 -7.17 11.39
C ASP A 131 -6.19 -5.99 10.41
N GLY A 132 -6.56 -4.81 10.94
CA GLY A 132 -7.30 -3.78 10.21
C GLY A 132 -6.48 -2.69 9.54
N TYR A 133 -5.28 -2.37 10.05
CA TYR A 133 -4.45 -1.34 9.47
C TYR A 133 -2.97 -1.71 9.44
N GLN A 134 -2.25 -1.20 8.44
CA GLN A 134 -0.81 -1.36 8.32
C GLN A 134 -0.13 -0.17 8.99
N GLY A 135 0.82 -0.44 9.88
CA GLY A 135 1.73 0.55 10.46
C GLY A 135 3.16 0.03 10.36
N ASN A 136 4.14 0.89 10.67
CA ASN A 136 5.54 0.47 10.79
C ASN A 136 6.11 0.88 12.16
N GLU A 137 7.35 0.51 12.44
CA GLU A 137 8.00 0.80 13.73
C GLU A 137 8.01 2.29 14.08
N THR A 138 8.11 3.17 13.08
CA THR A 138 8.16 4.63 13.26
C THR A 138 6.76 5.25 13.37
N TYR A 139 5.79 4.71 12.64
CA TYR A 139 4.41 5.21 12.51
C TYR A 139 3.40 4.15 12.98
N ALA A 140 3.57 3.68 14.21
CA ALA A 140 2.72 2.64 14.80
C ALA A 140 1.25 3.11 15.02
N HIS A 141 1.06 4.43 15.11
CA HIS A 141 -0.22 5.07 15.34
C HIS A 141 -0.68 5.91 14.14
N GLY A 142 -0.52 5.36 12.94
CA GLY A 142 -0.94 5.96 11.68
C GLY A 142 0.07 6.98 11.13
N PHE A 143 -0.11 7.32 9.85
CA PHE A 143 0.78 8.20 9.09
C PHE A 143 0.23 9.63 9.08
N PRO A 144 1.01 10.65 9.43
CA PRO A 144 0.55 12.04 9.42
C PRO A 144 0.18 12.51 8.02
N LEU A 145 -1.12 12.73 7.75
CA LEU A 145 -1.61 13.15 6.43
C LEU A 145 -1.66 14.68 6.30
N SER A 146 -2.19 15.33 7.33
CA SER A 146 -2.29 16.78 7.45
C SER A 146 -2.31 17.13 8.95
N PRO A 147 -2.16 18.41 9.34
CA PRO A 147 -2.21 18.79 10.74
C PRO A 147 -3.47 18.26 11.43
N GLY A 148 -3.28 17.48 12.50
CA GLY A 148 -4.35 16.88 13.29
C GLY A 148 -5.10 15.72 12.65
N VAL A 149 -4.64 15.22 11.49
CA VAL A 149 -5.24 14.07 10.79
C VAL A 149 -4.19 13.02 10.47
N ARG A 150 -4.46 11.78 10.90
CA ARG A 150 -3.63 10.61 10.56
C ARG A 150 -4.38 9.66 9.64
N TYR A 151 -3.65 9.12 8.67
CA TYR A 151 -4.10 8.07 7.76
C TYR A 151 -3.68 6.71 8.28
N PHE A 152 -4.63 5.77 8.28
CA PHE A 152 -4.44 4.39 8.66
C PHE A 152 -4.73 3.52 7.42
N PRO A 153 -3.71 3.10 6.66
CA PRO A 153 -3.89 2.27 5.49
C PRO A 153 -4.47 0.92 5.88
N GLY A 154 -5.41 0.40 5.09
CA GLY A 154 -6.02 -0.90 5.31
C GLY A 154 -5.07 -2.06 4.97
N SER A 155 -5.30 -3.22 5.58
CA SER A 155 -4.61 -4.48 5.21
C SER A 155 -5.53 -5.45 4.45
N GLN A 156 -6.71 -5.73 5.01
CA GLN A 156 -7.78 -6.59 4.44
C GLN A 156 -9.16 -5.90 4.45
N ARG A 157 -9.18 -4.61 4.79
CA ARG A 157 -10.37 -3.79 4.99
C ARG A 157 -10.07 -2.38 4.50
N PRO A 158 -11.10 -1.55 4.24
CA PRO A 158 -10.84 -0.15 3.92
C PRO A 158 -10.03 0.53 5.02
N GLY A 159 -9.06 1.34 4.62
CA GLY A 159 -8.35 2.22 5.54
C GLY A 159 -9.27 3.28 6.15
N PHE A 160 -8.74 4.08 7.07
CA PHE A 160 -9.51 5.18 7.67
C PHE A 160 -8.66 6.41 7.95
N LEU A 161 -9.33 7.54 8.11
CA LEU A 161 -8.75 8.78 8.61
C LEU A 161 -9.19 8.98 10.06
N LEU A 162 -8.27 9.51 10.84
CA LEU A 162 -8.51 9.86 12.23
C LEU A 162 -8.16 11.33 12.42
N SER A 163 -9.16 12.13 12.74
CA SER A 163 -8.96 13.51 13.19
C SER A 163 -9.03 13.55 14.70
N ALA A 164 -8.13 14.28 15.34
CA ALA A 164 -8.21 14.55 16.77
C ALA A 164 -8.88 15.91 17.06
N LEU A 165 -9.71 15.92 18.11
CA LEU A 165 -10.37 17.11 18.70
C LEU A 165 -11.24 17.94 17.71
N PRO A 166 -12.53 17.59 17.50
CA PRO A 166 -13.21 16.42 18.04
C PRO A 166 -12.67 15.14 17.41
N VAL A 167 -12.55 14.08 18.22
CA VAL A 167 -12.15 12.78 17.70
C VAL A 167 -13.20 12.31 16.69
N LYS A 168 -12.74 12.03 15.47
CA LYS A 168 -13.60 11.57 14.38
C LYS A 168 -12.85 10.53 13.56
N THR A 169 -13.46 9.36 13.42
CA THR A 169 -13.03 8.32 12.49
C THR A 169 -13.84 8.44 11.20
N THR A 170 -13.15 8.52 10.07
CA THR A 170 -13.77 8.48 8.73
C THR A 170 -13.26 7.24 8.02
N VAL A 171 -14.09 6.22 7.90
CA VAL A 171 -13.77 5.03 7.12
C VAL A 171 -13.72 5.42 5.66
N LEU A 172 -12.61 5.11 4.99
CA LEU A 172 -12.46 5.37 3.57
C LEU A 172 -13.26 4.34 2.77
N PRO A 173 -13.80 4.70 1.60
CA PRO A 173 -14.41 3.70 0.74
C PRO A 173 -13.34 2.70 0.29
N SER A 174 -13.66 1.40 0.35
CA SER A 174 -12.75 0.38 -0.18
C SER A 174 -12.72 0.45 -1.70
N PRO A 175 -11.54 0.41 -2.33
CA PRO A 175 -11.45 -0.08 -3.70
C PRO A 175 -11.86 -1.56 -3.67
N PRO A 176 -12.77 -2.02 -4.54
CA PRO A 176 -13.26 -3.38 -4.48
C PRO A 176 -12.17 -4.40 -4.79
N GLU A 177 -12.14 -5.45 -3.98
CA GLU A 177 -11.33 -6.66 -4.17
C GLU A 177 -12.05 -7.62 -5.12
N GLY A 178 -11.32 -8.20 -6.06
CA GLY A 178 -11.81 -9.18 -7.04
C GLY A 178 -10.81 -9.36 -8.18
N ASP A 179 -10.70 -10.57 -8.72
CA ASP A 179 -9.54 -11.11 -9.45
C ASP A 179 -9.13 -10.42 -10.79
N ASP A 180 -9.81 -9.35 -11.19
CA ASP A 180 -9.43 -8.49 -12.33
C ASP A 180 -9.20 -7.02 -11.94
N SER A 181 -9.01 -6.73 -10.64
CA SER A 181 -8.82 -5.38 -10.13
C SER A 181 -7.44 -4.80 -10.47
N LEU A 182 -7.38 -3.48 -10.68
CA LEU A 182 -6.13 -2.74 -10.93
C LEU A 182 -5.27 -2.60 -9.66
N TYR A 183 -5.70 -3.14 -8.51
CA TYR A 183 -5.09 -2.99 -7.19
C TYR A 183 -4.77 -1.53 -6.79
N ALA A 184 -5.57 -0.55 -7.23
CA ALA A 184 -5.46 0.83 -6.79
C ALA A 184 -6.05 0.99 -5.37
N HIS A 185 -5.22 0.80 -4.34
CA HIS A 185 -5.64 0.75 -2.93
C HIS A 185 -4.91 1.74 -2.02
N VAL A 186 -3.89 2.43 -2.53
CA VAL A 186 -3.13 3.41 -1.76
C VAL A 186 -3.77 4.78 -1.91
N LEU A 187 -4.18 5.41 -0.80
CA LEU A 187 -4.75 6.76 -0.82
C LEU A 187 -3.70 7.80 -1.26
N ALA A 188 -3.92 8.41 -2.43
CA ALA A 188 -3.07 9.47 -2.96
C ALA A 188 -3.62 10.86 -2.65
N ALA A 189 -4.93 11.09 -2.78
CA ALA A 189 -5.52 12.41 -2.52
C ALA A 189 -6.98 12.34 -2.09
N ILE A 190 -7.46 13.41 -1.47
CA ILE A 190 -8.85 13.61 -1.06
C ILE A 190 -9.38 14.86 -1.77
N SER A 191 -10.61 14.81 -2.28
CA SER A 191 -11.27 15.97 -2.90
C SER A 191 -11.44 17.12 -1.90
N PRO A 192 -11.50 18.39 -2.34
CA PRO A 192 -11.59 19.55 -1.45
C PRO A 192 -12.74 19.54 -0.42
N ASP A 193 -13.88 18.92 -0.73
CA ASP A 193 -15.03 18.81 0.18
C ASP A 193 -15.08 17.47 0.95
N GLY A 194 -14.06 16.63 0.79
CA GLY A 194 -13.95 15.33 1.44
C GLY A 194 -14.96 14.28 0.97
N GLN A 195 -15.61 14.46 -0.18
CA GLN A 195 -16.63 13.52 -0.70
C GLN A 195 -16.11 12.49 -1.70
N ALA A 196 -14.85 12.60 -2.16
CA ALA A 196 -14.22 11.65 -3.05
C ALA A 196 -12.73 11.46 -2.73
N TYR A 197 -12.20 10.31 -3.12
CA TYR A 197 -10.88 9.81 -2.76
C TYR A 197 -10.19 9.25 -3.99
N ALA A 198 -8.95 9.66 -4.24
CA ALA A 198 -8.12 9.16 -5.33
C ALA A 198 -7.14 8.12 -4.80
N TYR A 199 -7.17 6.92 -5.40
CA TYR A 199 -6.31 5.80 -5.08
C TYR A 199 -5.34 5.50 -6.21
N VAL A 200 -4.15 5.03 -5.86
CA VAL A 200 -3.12 4.53 -6.79
C VAL A 200 -2.71 3.11 -6.43
N ASP A 201 -2.00 2.45 -7.34
CA ASP A 201 -1.52 1.07 -7.20
C ASP A 201 -0.20 0.93 -6.42
N SER A 202 0.54 2.03 -6.24
CA SER A 202 1.81 2.04 -5.51
C SER A 202 2.13 3.41 -4.91
N GLU A 203 2.64 3.41 -3.67
CA GLU A 203 3.14 4.58 -2.95
C GLU A 203 4.52 5.06 -3.43
N TYR A 204 5.22 4.29 -4.26
CA TYR A 204 6.57 4.60 -4.76
C TYR A 204 6.63 4.67 -6.29
N ALA A 205 5.76 3.95 -6.99
CA ALA A 205 5.73 3.93 -8.45
C ALA A 205 4.29 3.93 -9.02
N PRO A 206 3.47 4.97 -8.73
CA PRO A 206 2.08 5.03 -9.19
C PRO A 206 1.98 4.92 -10.72
N SER A 207 1.02 4.13 -11.19
CA SER A 207 0.81 3.83 -12.62
C SER A 207 -0.66 3.89 -13.06
N VAL A 208 -1.57 4.13 -12.12
CA VAL A 208 -3.01 4.33 -12.34
C VAL A 208 -3.60 5.20 -11.24
N VAL A 209 -4.67 5.94 -11.56
CA VAL A 209 -5.50 6.62 -10.57
C VAL A 209 -6.94 6.13 -10.67
N LEU A 210 -7.53 5.78 -9.53
CA LEU A 210 -8.95 5.42 -9.40
C LEU A 210 -9.63 6.37 -8.41
N VAL A 211 -10.69 7.05 -8.84
CA VAL A 211 -11.49 7.90 -7.96
C VAL A 211 -12.70 7.14 -7.44
N VAL A 212 -12.92 7.19 -6.13
CA VAL A 212 -14.06 6.57 -5.44
C VAL A 212 -14.74 7.63 -4.57
N ASP A 213 -16.05 7.76 -4.71
CA ASP A 213 -16.88 8.62 -3.87
C ASP A 213 -17.03 8.02 -2.46
N ALA A 214 -17.40 8.86 -1.49
CA ALA A 214 -17.68 8.43 -0.12
C ALA A 214 -18.80 7.37 -0.01
N ASP A 215 -19.71 7.30 -0.99
CA ASP A 215 -20.75 6.27 -1.07
C ASP A 215 -20.27 4.97 -1.75
N GLY A 216 -18.99 4.89 -2.13
CA GLY A 216 -18.38 3.74 -2.78
C GLY A 216 -18.52 3.71 -4.31
N LYS A 217 -19.17 4.72 -4.93
CA LYS A 217 -19.24 4.78 -6.40
C LYS A 217 -17.88 5.08 -7.00
N ARG A 218 -17.54 4.31 -8.04
CA ARG A 218 -16.25 4.39 -8.73
C ARG A 218 -16.35 5.17 -10.01
N ARG A 219 -15.28 5.90 -10.33
CA ARG A 219 -15.03 6.43 -11.67
C ARG A 219 -14.27 5.40 -12.51
N GLU A 220 -14.22 5.66 -13.80
CA GLU A 220 -13.32 4.94 -14.68
C GLU A 220 -11.85 5.27 -14.32
N PRO A 221 -10.97 4.27 -14.28
CA PRO A 221 -9.57 4.44 -13.91
C PRO A 221 -8.82 5.19 -15.01
N ILE A 222 -7.88 6.03 -14.60
CA ILE A 222 -7.04 6.80 -15.50
C ILE A 222 -5.64 6.17 -15.47
N PRO A 223 -5.15 5.60 -16.58
CA PRO A 223 -3.77 5.12 -16.66
C PRO A 223 -2.81 6.30 -16.53
N LEU A 224 -1.65 6.02 -15.94
CA LEU A 224 -0.51 6.93 -15.92
C LEU A 224 0.68 6.19 -16.53
N PRO A 225 1.62 6.87 -17.21
CA PRO A 225 2.99 6.38 -17.28
C PRO A 225 3.48 5.97 -15.89
N LYS A 226 4.34 4.96 -15.79
CA LYS A 226 4.87 4.55 -14.50
C LYS A 226 5.80 5.65 -14.00
N ILE A 227 5.43 6.30 -12.89
CA ILE A 227 6.16 7.44 -12.32
C ILE A 227 6.91 6.95 -11.10
N TYR A 228 8.24 6.85 -11.20
CA TYR A 228 9.08 6.52 -10.05
C TYR A 228 9.28 7.75 -9.18
N LEU A 229 8.71 7.72 -7.97
CA LEU A 229 8.97 8.75 -6.96
C LEU A 229 10.40 8.57 -6.43
N ALA A 230 10.99 9.67 -5.94
CA ALA A 230 12.33 9.63 -5.36
C ALA A 230 12.41 8.60 -4.22
N ASP A 231 13.57 7.98 -4.04
CA ASP A 231 13.78 7.02 -2.96
C ASP A 231 13.66 7.68 -1.58
N ALA A 232 13.27 6.89 -0.58
CA ALA A 232 13.26 7.39 0.79
C ALA A 232 14.68 7.63 1.27
N PRO A 233 15.01 8.82 1.82
CA PRO A 233 16.36 9.07 2.30
C PRO A 233 16.77 8.14 3.46
N ILE A 234 15.82 7.62 4.26
CA ILE A 234 16.02 6.70 5.40
C ILE A 234 14.72 5.95 5.78
N TYR A 235 14.82 4.89 6.58
CA TYR A 235 13.69 4.04 7.06
C TYR A 235 12.69 4.77 8.00
N GLN A 236 13.06 5.92 8.56
CA GLN A 236 12.22 6.71 9.49
C GLN A 236 11.26 7.69 8.78
N PHE A 237 11.20 7.67 7.45
CA PHE A 237 10.40 8.61 6.68
C PHE A 237 8.98 8.09 6.44
N ASN A 238 7.98 8.99 6.42
CA ASN A 238 6.61 8.62 6.09
C ASN A 238 6.53 8.15 4.63
N PRO A 239 6.25 6.85 4.34
CA PRO A 239 6.29 6.32 2.99
C PRO A 239 5.29 7.02 2.04
N TYR A 240 4.20 7.59 2.57
CA TYR A 240 3.16 8.23 1.77
C TYR A 240 3.42 9.72 1.50
N GLU A 241 4.34 10.36 2.23
CA GLU A 241 4.54 11.82 2.11
C GLU A 241 4.96 12.24 0.70
N ARG A 242 5.80 11.44 0.03
CA ARG A 242 6.19 11.69 -1.37
C ARG A 242 5.05 11.47 -2.34
N LEU A 243 4.23 10.43 -2.13
CA LEU A 243 3.03 10.19 -2.92
C LEU A 243 2.07 11.38 -2.80
N TRP A 244 1.83 11.86 -1.57
CA TRP A 244 0.96 13.00 -1.35
C TRP A 244 1.54 14.26 -1.98
N ALA A 245 2.81 14.59 -1.76
CA ALA A 245 3.47 15.73 -2.41
C ALA A 245 3.36 15.67 -3.95
N TRP A 246 3.60 14.50 -4.54
CA TRP A 246 3.40 14.29 -5.97
C TRP A 246 1.94 14.51 -6.37
N SER A 247 0.98 13.88 -5.68
CA SER A 247 -0.44 13.98 -6.04
C SER A 247 -0.98 15.40 -6.01
N HIS A 248 -0.49 16.26 -5.11
CA HIS A 248 -0.91 17.66 -5.01
C HIS A 248 -0.46 18.50 -6.19
N THR A 249 0.61 18.08 -6.88
CA THR A 249 1.13 18.76 -8.07
C THR A 249 0.64 18.09 -9.34
N ALA A 250 0.55 16.76 -9.36
CA ALA A 250 0.23 15.98 -10.53
C ALA A 250 -1.26 15.71 -10.73
N LEU A 251 -2.13 15.88 -9.73
CA LEU A 251 -3.57 15.63 -9.85
C LEU A 251 -4.38 16.90 -9.63
N ALA A 252 -5.19 17.27 -10.63
CA ALA A 252 -6.12 18.38 -10.52
C ALA A 252 -7.56 17.88 -10.30
N TRP A 253 -8.12 18.15 -9.12
CA TRP A 253 -9.52 17.88 -8.81
C TRP A 253 -10.45 18.83 -9.57
N HIS A 254 -11.52 18.27 -10.14
CA HIS A 254 -12.58 19.04 -10.80
C HIS A 254 -13.92 18.30 -10.71
N LYS A 255 -15.03 19.01 -10.91
CA LYS A 255 -16.35 18.41 -11.04
C LYS A 255 -16.67 18.17 -12.51
N ASN A 256 -17.15 16.97 -12.85
CA ASN A 256 -17.59 16.64 -14.19
C ASN A 256 -18.98 17.25 -14.49
N GLY A 257 -19.50 17.01 -15.69
CA GLY A 257 -20.81 17.53 -16.11
C GLY A 257 -22.01 17.04 -15.27
N ALA A 258 -21.84 15.97 -14.49
CA ALA A 258 -22.83 15.46 -13.54
C ALA A 258 -22.63 15.99 -12.11
N GLY A 259 -21.67 16.89 -11.88
CA GLY A 259 -21.35 17.45 -10.55
C GLY A 259 -20.50 16.53 -9.66
N SER A 260 -20.06 15.39 -10.20
CA SER A 260 -19.25 14.38 -9.52
C SER A 260 -17.77 14.73 -9.57
N TRP A 261 -17.02 14.48 -8.49
CA TRP A 261 -15.57 14.69 -8.49
C TRP A 261 -14.84 13.71 -9.40
N GLU A 262 -13.85 14.24 -10.10
CA GLU A 262 -12.86 13.54 -10.91
C GLU A 262 -11.49 14.20 -10.72
N VAL A 263 -10.45 13.46 -11.09
CA VAL A 263 -9.08 13.97 -11.14
C VAL A 263 -8.62 13.99 -12.58
N ARG A 264 -7.86 15.02 -12.93
CA ARG A 264 -7.12 15.08 -14.19
C ARG A 264 -5.63 15.04 -13.88
N PRO A 265 -4.93 13.95 -14.25
CA PRO A 265 -3.49 13.91 -14.12
C PRO A 265 -2.79 14.88 -15.07
N ASP A 266 -1.74 15.53 -14.59
CA ASP A 266 -0.90 16.39 -15.39
C ASP A 266 -0.25 15.61 -16.53
N GLY A 267 -0.32 16.17 -17.74
CA GLY A 267 0.23 15.54 -18.94
C GLY A 267 -0.61 14.41 -19.55
N VAL A 268 -1.79 14.10 -19.00
CA VAL A 268 -2.87 13.36 -19.65
C VAL A 268 -3.81 14.39 -20.29
N ALA A 269 -3.48 14.80 -21.52
CA ALA A 269 -4.31 15.75 -22.26
C ALA A 269 -5.43 15.02 -23.01
N PRO A 270 -6.71 15.46 -22.91
CA PRO A 270 -7.73 15.00 -23.84
C PRO A 270 -7.31 15.38 -25.26
N GLY A 271 -7.04 14.37 -26.09
CA GLY A 271 -6.61 14.57 -27.47
C GLY A 271 -5.15 14.95 -27.62
N ALA A 272 -4.21 14.19 -27.04
CA ALA A 272 -2.81 14.22 -27.45
C ALA A 272 -2.70 13.96 -28.97
N ALA A 273 -2.76 15.06 -29.73
CA ALA A 273 -2.70 15.10 -31.17
C ALA A 273 -1.28 14.71 -31.60
N GLY A 274 -1.15 13.63 -32.38
CA GLY A 274 0.08 13.35 -33.11
C GLY A 274 0.47 11.89 -33.28
N THR A 275 -0.11 10.94 -32.54
CA THR A 275 0.23 9.52 -32.69
C THR A 275 -0.68 8.82 -33.70
N ARG A 276 -0.08 8.22 -34.74
CA ARG A 276 -0.78 7.53 -35.84
C ARG A 276 -1.74 6.43 -35.36
N ASN A 277 -1.53 5.87 -34.18
CA ASN A 277 -2.44 4.92 -33.52
C ASN A 277 -2.19 4.90 -31.99
N ALA A 278 -3.11 5.46 -31.20
CA ALA A 278 -2.96 5.55 -29.74
C ALA A 278 -2.93 4.17 -29.05
N VAL A 279 -3.60 3.17 -29.63
CA VAL A 279 -3.62 1.80 -29.09
C VAL A 279 -2.27 1.12 -29.28
N GLU A 280 -1.63 1.29 -30.44
CA GLU A 280 -0.30 0.72 -30.69
C GLU A 280 0.74 1.29 -29.72
N GLN A 281 0.62 2.57 -29.36
CA GLN A 281 1.55 3.22 -28.42
C GLN A 281 1.56 2.58 -27.03
N LEU A 282 0.45 1.99 -26.58
CA LEU A 282 0.38 1.24 -25.31
C LEU A 282 1.40 0.11 -25.22
N PHE A 283 1.79 -0.45 -26.36
CA PHE A 283 2.68 -1.61 -26.48
C PHE A 283 4.04 -1.27 -27.09
N ILE A 284 4.30 0.02 -27.35
CA ILE A 284 5.58 0.54 -27.88
C ILE A 284 6.32 1.33 -26.81
N SER A 285 5.62 2.09 -25.97
CA SER A 285 6.25 2.95 -24.97
C SER A 285 5.30 3.27 -23.83
N ASP A 286 5.80 3.09 -22.61
CA ASP A 286 5.03 3.34 -21.39
C ASP A 286 4.69 4.82 -21.27
N GLN A 287 5.69 5.65 -21.59
CA GLN A 287 5.66 7.10 -21.41
C GLN A 287 4.75 7.82 -22.40
N SER A 288 4.57 7.29 -23.61
CA SER A 288 3.63 7.84 -24.60
C SER A 288 2.28 7.14 -24.56
N GLY A 289 2.27 5.81 -24.48
CA GLY A 289 1.05 5.00 -24.51
C GLY A 289 0.12 5.31 -23.33
N TYR A 290 0.63 5.23 -22.10
CA TYR A 290 -0.19 5.34 -20.89
C TYR A 290 -0.60 6.78 -20.53
N ARG A 291 -0.31 7.75 -21.41
CA ARG A 291 -0.98 9.06 -21.39
C ARG A 291 -2.35 9.02 -22.06
N SER A 292 -2.68 7.94 -22.76
CA SER A 292 -3.98 7.73 -23.41
C SER A 292 -4.89 6.91 -22.51
N CYS A 293 -6.11 7.40 -22.32
CA CYS A 293 -7.19 6.68 -21.64
C CYS A 293 -8.29 6.33 -22.64
N PHE A 294 -9.00 5.21 -22.43
CA PHE A 294 -10.01 4.67 -23.35
C PHE A 294 -11.41 4.54 -22.73
N ALA A 295 -11.63 5.18 -21.58
CA ALA A 295 -12.87 5.05 -20.85
C ALA A 295 -13.96 6.00 -21.36
N ALA A 296 -15.09 5.43 -21.80
CA ALA A 296 -16.17 6.16 -22.45
C ALA A 296 -16.85 7.22 -21.57
N ALA A 297 -16.89 6.99 -20.27
CA ALA A 297 -17.59 7.85 -19.31
C ALA A 297 -16.68 8.95 -18.71
N ASN A 298 -15.43 9.09 -19.17
CA ASN A 298 -14.48 10.04 -18.61
C ASN A 298 -13.99 11.02 -19.70
N ALA A 299 -14.22 12.31 -19.45
CA ALA A 299 -13.92 13.38 -20.41
C ALA A 299 -12.41 13.57 -20.66
N ALA A 300 -11.53 13.05 -19.78
CA ALA A 300 -10.09 13.04 -19.99
C ALA A 300 -9.63 11.95 -20.99
N CYS A 301 -10.51 11.01 -21.34
CA CYS A 301 -10.18 9.86 -22.18
C CYS A 301 -10.46 10.11 -23.66
N LEU A 302 -9.80 9.34 -24.53
CA LEU A 302 -9.98 9.42 -25.97
C LEU A 302 -11.42 9.06 -26.36
N PRO A 303 -12.08 9.86 -27.20
CA PRO A 303 -13.42 9.55 -27.66
C PRO A 303 -13.42 8.34 -28.61
N GLY A 304 -14.61 7.81 -28.88
CA GLY A 304 -14.78 6.70 -29.82
C GLY A 304 -14.58 5.31 -29.20
N TRP A 305 -14.57 5.22 -27.88
CA TRP A 305 -14.53 3.96 -27.14
C TRP A 305 -15.80 3.77 -26.31
N ARG A 306 -16.19 2.52 -26.11
CA ARG A 306 -17.37 2.14 -25.31
C ARG A 306 -17.12 0.83 -24.58
N ARG A 307 -17.95 0.54 -23.57
CA ARG A 307 -17.94 -0.78 -22.95
C ARG A 307 -18.42 -1.85 -23.96
N PRO A 308 -17.82 -3.05 -23.95
CA PRO A 308 -18.32 -4.17 -24.74
C PRO A 308 -19.69 -4.60 -24.23
N ASN A 309 -20.54 -5.09 -25.13
CA ASN A 309 -21.70 -5.87 -24.71
C ASN A 309 -21.30 -7.32 -24.38
N ALA A 310 -22.20 -8.09 -23.77
CA ALA A 310 -21.91 -9.46 -23.33
C ALA A 310 -21.50 -10.40 -24.49
N ALA A 311 -22.04 -10.20 -25.70
CA ALA A 311 -21.70 -11.03 -26.86
C ALA A 311 -20.30 -10.74 -27.39
N GLU A 312 -19.92 -9.46 -27.45
CA GLU A 312 -18.57 -9.02 -27.83
C GLU A 312 -17.53 -9.55 -26.85
N LEU A 313 -17.80 -9.47 -25.55
CA LEU A 313 -16.89 -9.96 -24.53
C LEU A 313 -16.69 -11.48 -24.64
N ARG A 314 -17.78 -12.26 -24.71
CA ARG A 314 -17.70 -13.74 -24.81
C ARG A 314 -16.99 -14.22 -26.07
N LYS A 315 -17.08 -13.46 -27.17
CA LYS A 315 -16.42 -13.81 -28.43
C LYS A 315 -14.89 -13.73 -28.31
N THR A 316 -14.38 -12.82 -27.48
CA THR A 316 -12.95 -12.47 -27.48
C THR A 316 -12.25 -12.90 -26.20
N TYR A 317 -12.95 -12.93 -25.06
CA TYR A 317 -12.43 -13.24 -23.73
C TYR A 317 -13.09 -14.52 -23.19
N ALA A 318 -12.28 -15.54 -22.90
CA ALA A 318 -12.72 -16.77 -22.27
C ALA A 318 -12.54 -16.64 -20.75
N GLY A 319 -13.62 -16.40 -20.02
CA GLY A 319 -13.64 -16.45 -18.56
C GLY A 319 -14.98 -16.98 -18.07
N ASP A 320 -14.95 -17.85 -17.07
CA ASP A 320 -16.14 -18.41 -16.39
C ASP A 320 -16.74 -17.44 -15.36
N GLY A 321 -16.25 -16.20 -15.29
CA GLY A 321 -16.61 -15.17 -14.32
C GLY A 321 -17.32 -13.94 -14.91
N ASP A 322 -17.60 -12.96 -14.05
CA ASP A 322 -18.17 -11.67 -14.42
C ASP A 322 -17.30 -10.92 -15.43
N ALA A 323 -17.91 -10.05 -16.24
CA ALA A 323 -17.19 -9.23 -17.20
C ALA A 323 -16.08 -8.39 -16.50
N PRO A 324 -14.84 -8.38 -17.02
CA PRO A 324 -13.79 -7.55 -16.44
C PRO A 324 -14.25 -6.09 -16.36
N PRO A 325 -14.04 -5.40 -15.23
CA PRO A 325 -14.71 -4.11 -14.97
C PRO A 325 -14.27 -2.99 -15.90
N PHE A 326 -13.07 -3.07 -16.48
CA PHE A 326 -12.46 -2.03 -17.31
C PHE A 326 -12.09 -2.57 -18.70
N ALA A 327 -13.13 -2.91 -19.45
CA ALA A 327 -13.02 -3.42 -20.81
C ALA A 327 -13.62 -2.43 -21.81
N TYR A 328 -12.98 -2.29 -22.96
CA TYR A 328 -13.30 -1.28 -23.97
C TYR A 328 -13.26 -1.87 -25.37
N VAL A 329 -14.16 -1.41 -26.23
CA VAL A 329 -14.19 -1.68 -27.67
C VAL A 329 -14.37 -0.37 -28.43
N PRO A 330 -13.83 -0.27 -29.65
CA PRO A 330 -14.00 0.93 -30.45
C PRO A 330 -15.45 1.04 -30.93
N SER A 331 -15.95 2.27 -31.00
CA SER A 331 -17.32 2.58 -31.44
C SER A 331 -17.49 2.43 -32.95
N ALA A 332 -16.39 2.54 -33.71
CA ALA A 332 -16.30 2.24 -35.12
C ALA A 332 -15.20 1.19 -35.36
N PRO A 333 -15.22 0.43 -36.48
CA PRO A 333 -14.15 -0.51 -36.79
C PRO A 333 -12.77 0.17 -36.73
N ALA A 334 -11.88 -0.36 -35.91
CA ALA A 334 -10.52 0.11 -35.74
C ALA A 334 -9.54 -1.07 -35.79
N SER A 335 -8.29 -0.76 -36.15
CA SER A 335 -7.23 -1.75 -36.28
C SER A 335 -5.98 -1.28 -35.54
N ALA A 336 -5.20 -2.23 -35.05
CA ALA A 336 -3.87 -2.02 -34.49
C ALA A 336 -2.98 -3.18 -34.91
N PHE A 337 -1.71 -2.90 -35.21
CA PHE A 337 -0.74 -3.90 -35.67
C PHE A 337 -1.28 -4.71 -36.87
N GLY A 338 -1.89 -4.01 -37.82
CA GLY A 338 -2.44 -4.60 -39.06
C GLY A 338 -3.70 -5.46 -38.88
N SER A 339 -4.25 -5.56 -37.66
CA SER A 339 -5.38 -6.45 -37.36
C SER A 339 -6.53 -5.69 -36.70
N ARG A 340 -7.76 -6.17 -36.88
CA ARG A 340 -8.95 -5.58 -36.25
C ARG A 340 -8.89 -5.72 -34.73
N ILE A 341 -9.26 -4.66 -34.02
CA ILE A 341 -9.37 -4.64 -32.56
C ILE A 341 -10.67 -5.33 -32.14
N GLY A 342 -10.53 -6.41 -31.38
CA GLY A 342 -11.65 -7.13 -30.75
C GLY A 342 -12.00 -6.58 -29.37
N LEU A 343 -10.99 -6.41 -28.51
CA LEU A 343 -11.15 -5.97 -27.13
C LEU A 343 -9.87 -5.29 -26.62
N LEU A 344 -10.01 -4.22 -25.85
CA LEU A 344 -8.95 -3.63 -25.03
C LEU A 344 -9.34 -3.77 -23.56
N LEU A 345 -8.52 -4.45 -22.78
CA LEU A 345 -8.73 -4.67 -21.34
C LEU A 345 -7.67 -3.89 -20.57
N PHE A 346 -8.09 -3.14 -19.54
CA PHE A 346 -7.19 -2.51 -18.59
C PHE A 346 -7.29 -3.24 -17.25
N SER A 347 -6.27 -4.02 -16.91
CA SER A 347 -6.27 -4.88 -15.73
C SER A 347 -4.87 -4.95 -15.13
N ARG A 348 -4.72 -5.66 -14.01
CA ARG A 348 -3.40 -6.00 -13.50
C ARG A 348 -2.89 -7.25 -14.24
N VAL A 349 -1.62 -7.23 -14.64
CA VAL A 349 -0.87 -8.47 -14.90
C VAL A 349 -0.16 -8.85 -13.62
N CYS A 350 -0.11 -10.15 -13.29
CA CYS A 350 0.52 -10.59 -12.04
C CYS A 350 1.81 -9.83 -11.86
N CYS A 351 1.87 -9.22 -10.67
CA CYS A 351 3.13 -8.75 -10.14
C CYS A 351 3.67 -7.47 -10.85
N SER A 352 2.95 -6.88 -11.81
CA SER A 352 3.44 -5.75 -12.64
C SER A 352 2.51 -4.54 -12.79
N GLY A 353 1.81 -4.16 -11.72
CA GLY A 353 0.96 -2.96 -11.69
C GLY A 353 -0.18 -2.99 -12.71
N ALA A 354 -0.83 -1.84 -12.93
CA ALA A 354 -1.90 -1.70 -13.92
C ALA A 354 -1.35 -1.70 -15.36
N SER A 355 -1.95 -2.46 -16.27
CA SER A 355 -1.51 -2.57 -17.67
C SER A 355 -2.64 -2.89 -18.65
N TYR A 356 -2.37 -2.72 -19.95
CA TYR A 356 -3.32 -3.02 -21.02
C TYR A 356 -3.08 -4.39 -21.66
N HIS A 357 -4.18 -4.99 -22.10
CA HIS A 357 -4.22 -6.17 -22.96
C HIS A 357 -5.06 -5.90 -24.19
N LEU A 358 -4.51 -6.19 -25.36
CA LEU A 358 -5.18 -5.97 -26.62
C LEU A 358 -5.45 -7.30 -27.31
N TYR A 359 -6.71 -7.57 -27.61
CA TYR A 359 -7.15 -8.74 -28.35
C TYR A 359 -7.42 -8.34 -29.80
N LEU A 360 -6.86 -9.12 -30.72
CA LEU A 360 -6.87 -8.88 -32.16
C LEU A 360 -7.37 -10.11 -32.91
N ASP A 361 -8.07 -9.90 -34.02
CA ASP A 361 -8.57 -10.99 -34.87
C ASP A 361 -7.45 -11.67 -35.69
N GLY A 362 -6.27 -11.04 -35.79
CA GLY A 362 -5.16 -11.53 -36.61
C GLY A 362 -4.33 -12.63 -35.95
N ALA A 363 -3.60 -13.39 -36.77
CA ALA A 363 -2.67 -14.43 -36.31
C ALA A 363 -1.49 -13.83 -35.51
N PRO A 364 -1.00 -14.53 -34.46
CA PRO A 364 0.03 -13.99 -33.57
C PRO A 364 1.35 -13.68 -34.27
N GLU A 365 1.76 -14.46 -35.29
CA GLU A 365 2.99 -14.22 -36.05
C GLU A 365 2.91 -12.93 -36.87
N ALA A 366 1.76 -12.68 -37.49
CA ALA A 366 1.52 -11.46 -38.26
C ALA A 366 1.51 -10.22 -37.35
N VAL A 367 0.89 -10.33 -36.17
CA VAL A 367 0.86 -9.25 -35.18
C VAL A 367 2.25 -9.00 -34.59
N ALA A 368 3.01 -10.05 -34.27
CA ALA A 368 4.39 -9.92 -33.79
C ALA A 368 5.29 -9.25 -34.84
N ALA A 369 5.15 -9.61 -36.12
CA ALA A 369 5.89 -8.97 -37.21
C ALA A 369 5.55 -7.47 -37.34
N GLN A 370 4.27 -7.11 -37.20
CA GLN A 370 3.83 -5.71 -37.21
C GLN A 370 4.36 -4.93 -35.99
N LEU A 371 4.38 -5.54 -34.80
CA LEU A 371 4.97 -4.93 -33.62
C LEU A 371 6.47 -4.67 -33.81
N SER A 372 7.24 -5.65 -34.31
CA SER A 372 8.66 -5.46 -34.67
C SER A 372 8.85 -4.30 -35.66
N ALA A 373 8.03 -4.26 -36.72
CA ALA A 373 8.09 -3.21 -37.73
C ALA A 373 7.81 -1.81 -37.12
N ARG A 374 6.84 -1.71 -36.22
CA ARG A 374 6.53 -0.46 -35.50
C ARG A 374 7.66 -0.02 -34.58
N LEU A 375 8.28 -0.95 -33.85
CA LEU A 375 9.42 -0.64 -32.98
C LEU A 375 10.64 -0.14 -33.78
N HIS A 376 10.90 -0.74 -34.96
CA HIS A 376 11.91 -0.24 -35.87
C HIS A 376 11.56 1.14 -36.46
N GLU A 377 10.31 1.35 -36.89
CA GLU A 377 9.83 2.64 -37.43
C GLU A 377 9.97 3.76 -36.38
N SER A 378 9.62 3.49 -35.12
CA SER A 378 9.74 4.44 -34.01
C SER A 378 11.16 4.58 -33.46
N LYS A 379 12.10 3.78 -33.95
CA LYS A 379 13.49 3.69 -33.42
C LYS A 379 13.52 3.37 -31.92
N THR A 380 12.53 2.64 -31.42
CA THR A 380 12.51 2.17 -30.03
C THR A 380 13.49 0.99 -29.91
N PRO A 381 14.49 1.04 -29.02
CA PRO A 381 15.34 -0.12 -28.76
C PRO A 381 14.50 -1.29 -28.23
N PHE A 382 14.77 -2.52 -28.69
CA PHE A 382 14.10 -3.69 -28.15
C PHE A 382 14.92 -4.96 -28.31
N VAL A 383 14.56 -5.98 -27.55
CA VAL A 383 15.07 -7.36 -27.66
C VAL A 383 13.90 -8.30 -27.86
N ARG A 384 14.01 -9.17 -28.88
CA ARG A 384 13.12 -10.30 -29.11
C ARG A 384 13.68 -11.55 -28.44
N VAL A 385 12.96 -12.08 -27.46
CA VAL A 385 13.47 -13.17 -26.61
C VAL A 385 13.57 -14.50 -27.36
N ASP A 386 12.73 -14.70 -28.37
CA ASP A 386 12.75 -15.85 -29.28
C ASP A 386 13.99 -15.86 -30.20
N GLU A 387 14.61 -14.71 -30.46
CA GLU A 387 15.82 -14.56 -31.27
C GLU A 387 17.12 -14.67 -30.44
N CYS A 388 17.01 -14.74 -29.11
CA CYS A 388 18.16 -14.91 -28.24
C CYS A 388 18.71 -16.35 -28.29
N PRO A 389 20.04 -16.52 -28.16
CA PRO A 389 20.64 -17.84 -27.98
C PRO A 389 19.99 -18.57 -26.81
N ARG A 390 19.86 -19.90 -26.95
CA ARG A 390 19.49 -20.75 -25.82
C ARG A 390 20.50 -20.57 -24.69
N ARG A 391 20.02 -20.64 -23.45
CA ARG A 391 20.83 -20.48 -22.25
C ARG A 391 22.05 -21.42 -22.27
N SER A 392 23.24 -20.86 -22.15
CA SER A 392 24.49 -21.61 -21.96
C SER A 392 25.02 -21.40 -20.54
N GLY A 393 24.92 -22.41 -19.68
CA GLY A 393 25.42 -22.35 -18.31
C GLY A 393 24.59 -21.42 -17.39
N ASN A 394 25.28 -20.68 -16.52
CA ASN A 394 24.63 -19.86 -15.48
C ASN A 394 24.15 -18.49 -15.97
N GLU A 395 24.61 -18.02 -17.14
CA GLU A 395 24.21 -16.73 -17.70
C GLU A 395 22.72 -16.67 -18.01
N GLY A 396 22.10 -15.50 -17.81
CA GLY A 396 20.70 -15.26 -18.14
C GLY A 396 20.48 -15.23 -19.66
N ARG A 397 19.37 -15.82 -20.13
CA ARG A 397 18.97 -15.72 -21.55
C ARG A 397 18.83 -14.25 -21.95
N CYS A 398 19.30 -13.90 -23.16
CA CYS A 398 19.31 -12.54 -23.70
C CYS A 398 20.23 -11.52 -23.00
N ALA A 399 21.04 -11.91 -22.01
CA ALA A 399 21.84 -10.95 -21.24
C ALA A 399 22.69 -10.01 -22.11
N ALA A 400 23.40 -10.56 -23.11
CA ALA A 400 24.21 -9.79 -24.03
C ALA A 400 23.40 -8.81 -24.89
N GLN A 401 22.27 -9.26 -25.45
CA GLN A 401 21.39 -8.40 -26.26
C GLN A 401 20.74 -7.31 -25.43
N LEU A 402 20.32 -7.61 -24.21
CA LEU A 402 19.74 -6.63 -23.27
C LEU A 402 20.78 -5.58 -22.87
N ALA A 403 22.01 -6.00 -22.58
CA ALA A 403 23.10 -5.07 -22.30
C ALA A 403 23.39 -4.15 -23.50
N GLN A 404 23.42 -4.72 -24.71
CA GLN A 404 23.71 -3.97 -25.94
C GLN A 404 22.59 -2.98 -26.33
N GLN A 405 21.33 -3.46 -26.36
CA GLN A 405 20.19 -2.69 -26.88
C GLN A 405 19.59 -1.75 -25.84
N LEU A 406 19.57 -2.15 -24.57
CA LEU A 406 18.92 -1.39 -23.49
C LEU A 406 19.94 -0.71 -22.55
N LYS A 407 21.25 -0.80 -22.84
CA LYS A 407 22.36 -0.21 -22.07
C LYS A 407 22.35 -0.62 -20.59
N ARG A 408 22.03 -1.88 -20.33
CA ARG A 408 21.92 -2.41 -18.97
C ARG A 408 23.24 -3.02 -18.49
N PRO A 409 23.72 -2.70 -17.27
CA PRO A 409 24.80 -3.46 -16.62
C PRO A 409 24.31 -4.87 -16.21
N GLU A 410 25.24 -5.80 -16.02
CA GLU A 410 25.10 -7.28 -15.98
C GLU A 410 23.99 -7.93 -15.11
N SER A 411 23.24 -7.17 -14.30
CA SER A 411 22.11 -7.68 -13.50
C SER A 411 20.79 -7.22 -14.11
N LEU A 412 19.96 -8.16 -14.59
CA LEU A 412 18.71 -7.86 -15.27
C LEU A 412 17.55 -7.57 -14.30
N GLY A 413 17.81 -7.32 -13.01
CA GLY A 413 16.76 -7.19 -12.00
C GLY A 413 15.97 -8.49 -11.88
N ARG A 414 15.68 -8.91 -10.65
CA ARG A 414 15.12 -10.25 -10.40
C ARG A 414 13.85 -10.52 -11.21
N ASP A 415 13.01 -9.51 -11.40
CA ASP A 415 11.69 -9.64 -12.03
C ASP A 415 11.77 -9.89 -13.55
N LEU A 416 12.65 -9.19 -14.27
CA LEU A 416 12.79 -9.41 -15.72
C LEU A 416 13.46 -10.75 -16.01
N GLU A 417 14.44 -11.17 -15.20
CA GLU A 417 15.06 -12.50 -15.34
C GLU A 417 14.04 -13.62 -15.14
N GLN A 418 13.25 -13.52 -14.06
CA GLN A 418 12.17 -14.46 -13.79
C GLN A 418 11.14 -14.47 -14.92
N LEU A 419 10.79 -13.30 -15.46
CA LEU A 419 9.85 -13.19 -16.56
C LEU A 419 10.39 -13.88 -17.82
N ILE A 420 11.62 -13.58 -18.23
CA ILE A 420 12.26 -14.22 -19.40
C ILE A 420 12.33 -15.74 -19.21
N GLY A 421 12.74 -16.19 -18.02
CA GLY A 421 12.79 -17.61 -17.67
C GLY A 421 11.41 -18.28 -17.74
N SER A 422 10.37 -17.64 -17.21
CA SER A 422 9.00 -18.18 -17.22
C SER A 422 8.41 -18.30 -18.63
N MET A 423 8.90 -17.49 -19.58
CA MET A 423 8.42 -17.46 -20.96
C MET A 423 9.13 -18.47 -21.87
N GLU A 424 10.23 -19.11 -21.45
CA GLU A 424 10.98 -20.05 -22.29
C GLU A 424 10.14 -21.25 -22.75
N GLU A 425 9.22 -21.68 -21.91
CA GLU A 425 8.34 -22.84 -22.15
C GLU A 425 6.93 -22.44 -22.60
N GLN A 426 6.64 -21.14 -22.71
CA GLN A 426 5.31 -20.64 -23.07
C GLN A 426 5.22 -20.25 -24.55
N PRO A 427 4.08 -20.51 -25.20
CA PRO A 427 3.85 -20.08 -26.57
C PRO A 427 3.74 -18.55 -26.66
N GLY A 428 4.41 -17.97 -27.66
CA GLY A 428 4.35 -16.54 -27.97
C GLY A 428 5.72 -15.92 -28.23
N VAL A 429 5.71 -14.65 -28.63
CA VAL A 429 6.91 -13.84 -28.87
C VAL A 429 6.95 -12.71 -27.85
N MET A 430 7.99 -12.71 -27.00
CA MET A 430 8.21 -11.67 -25.99
C MET A 430 9.17 -10.60 -26.52
N PHE A 431 8.79 -9.36 -26.31
CA PHE A 431 9.54 -8.15 -26.65
C PHE A 431 9.89 -7.41 -25.36
N VAL A 432 11.17 -7.09 -25.18
CA VAL A 432 11.66 -6.27 -24.07
C VAL A 432 12.10 -4.92 -24.62
N MET A 433 11.46 -3.85 -24.16
CA MET A 433 11.75 -2.45 -24.48
C MET A 433 12.26 -1.73 -23.22
N PRO A 434 12.85 -0.52 -23.30
CA PRO A 434 13.42 0.15 -22.13
C PRO A 434 12.48 0.34 -20.93
N SER A 435 11.18 0.50 -21.18
CA SER A 435 10.18 0.83 -20.14
C SER A 435 9.13 -0.26 -19.91
N MET A 436 9.17 -1.37 -20.66
CA MET A 436 8.18 -2.44 -20.53
C MET A 436 8.61 -3.73 -21.24
N ALA A 437 8.00 -4.84 -20.83
CA ALA A 437 8.00 -6.09 -21.57
C ALA A 437 6.57 -6.43 -22.01
N VAL A 438 6.41 -6.84 -23.26
CA VAL A 438 5.13 -7.27 -23.84
C VAL A 438 5.27 -8.64 -24.50
N VAL A 439 4.19 -9.40 -24.54
CA VAL A 439 4.12 -10.67 -25.28
C VAL A 439 3.00 -10.63 -26.30
N VAL A 440 3.26 -11.21 -27.47
CA VAL A 440 2.25 -11.53 -28.48
C VAL A 440 2.05 -13.04 -28.47
N ARG A 441 0.82 -13.51 -28.26
CA ARG A 441 0.51 -14.96 -28.26
C ARG A 441 -0.87 -15.25 -28.85
N ALA A 442 -1.14 -16.51 -29.13
CA ALA A 442 -2.46 -16.94 -29.58
C ALA A 442 -3.50 -16.71 -28.47
N ASN A 443 -4.69 -16.26 -28.87
CA ASN A 443 -5.84 -16.20 -27.96
C ASN A 443 -6.62 -17.53 -28.01
N VAL A 444 -7.14 -17.99 -26.88
CA VAL A 444 -7.89 -19.25 -26.76
C VAL A 444 -9.15 -19.24 -27.65
N GLN A 445 -9.80 -18.08 -27.80
CA GLN A 445 -10.98 -17.90 -28.66
C GLN A 445 -10.63 -17.66 -30.14
N GLY A 446 -9.35 -17.77 -30.53
CA GLY A 446 -8.85 -17.44 -31.85
C GLY A 446 -8.34 -16.01 -31.98
N GLY A 447 -7.49 -15.79 -32.98
CA GLY A 447 -6.73 -14.54 -33.14
C GLY A 447 -5.52 -14.48 -32.21
N SER A 448 -5.17 -13.27 -31.76
CA SER A 448 -4.00 -13.03 -30.92
C SER A 448 -4.28 -12.04 -29.79
N ILE A 449 -3.39 -12.07 -28.81
CA ILE A 449 -3.39 -11.14 -27.69
C ILE A 449 -2.00 -10.52 -27.55
N ILE A 450 -1.94 -9.19 -27.42
CA ILE A 450 -0.76 -8.47 -26.95
C ILE A 450 -0.98 -8.12 -25.48
N GLN A 451 -0.05 -8.52 -24.61
CA GLN A 451 -0.15 -8.29 -23.18
C GLN A 451 1.10 -7.60 -22.66
N THR A 452 0.93 -6.53 -21.90
CA THR A 452 2.03 -5.94 -21.13
C THR A 452 2.30 -6.79 -19.90
N LEU A 453 3.42 -7.52 -19.91
CA LEU A 453 3.82 -8.42 -18.82
C LEU A 453 4.51 -7.69 -17.69
N LEU A 454 5.29 -6.66 -18.00
CA LEU A 454 6.00 -5.86 -17.01
C LEU A 454 6.08 -4.41 -17.46
N ARG A 455 5.78 -3.47 -16.58
CA ARG A 455 6.05 -2.04 -16.75
C ARG A 455 7.14 -1.65 -15.76
N ALA A 456 8.32 -1.32 -16.25
CA ALA A 456 9.41 -0.84 -15.42
C ALA A 456 10.48 -0.13 -16.24
N ASP A 457 11.18 0.83 -15.63
CA ASP A 457 12.36 1.42 -16.23
C ASP A 457 13.56 0.48 -16.07
N PHE A 458 13.83 -0.31 -17.11
CA PHE A 458 14.92 -1.30 -17.11
C PHE A 458 16.32 -0.67 -17.21
N SER A 459 16.42 0.66 -17.35
CA SER A 459 17.70 1.35 -17.22
C SER A 459 18.12 1.55 -15.76
N ARG A 460 17.18 1.44 -14.82
CA ARG A 460 17.48 1.51 -13.39
C ARG A 460 18.12 0.19 -12.89
N ARG A 461 18.94 0.31 -11.84
CA ARG A 461 19.72 -0.81 -11.26
C ARG A 461 18.99 -1.50 -10.09
N ASP A 462 17.75 -1.08 -9.80
CA ASP A 462 16.95 -1.52 -8.66
C ASP A 462 16.31 -2.90 -8.87
#